data_AF-A0A966K3D4-F1
#
_entry.id   AF-A0A966K3D4-F1
#
_cell.length_a   1.000
_cell.length_b   1.000
_cell.length_c   1.000
_cell.angle_alpha   90.00
_cell.angle_beta   90.00
_cell.angle_gamma   90.00
#
_symmetry.space_group_name_H-M   'P 1'
#
loop_
_entity.id
_entity.type
_entity.pdbx_description
1 polymer ?
#
loop_
_entity_poly.entity_id
_entity_poly.type
_entity_poly.pdbx_seq_one_letter_code
_entity_poly.pdbx_strand_id
1 'polypeptide(L)'
;MKPKLTDLTSEQKRIICAEACGWKRCACGDTEHCDVWYGPAEDATPTIGVSNYDESLDAMAEAVGTLGIVDRRVFAECLVKVCDDELPGDVLGDAFVIYNASASQRLDAFLLAKGLAE
;
A
#
# COMPACT_ATOMS: atom_id res chain seq x y z
N MET A 1 -11.84 8.38 12.54
CA MET A 1 -11.24 7.26 13.29
C MET A 1 -10.50 6.44 12.26
N LYS A 2 -9.19 6.18 12.42
CA LYS A 2 -8.43 5.39 11.46
C LYS A 2 -8.74 3.91 11.69
N PRO A 3 -8.86 3.08 10.65
CA PRO A 3 -9.00 1.64 10.83
C PRO A 3 -7.70 1.07 11.41
N LYS A 4 -7.81 0.06 12.28
CA LYS A 4 -6.64 -0.71 12.68
C LYS A 4 -6.14 -1.53 11.50
N LEU A 5 -4.83 -1.61 11.34
CA LEU A 5 -4.23 -2.36 10.24
C LEU A 5 -4.67 -3.84 10.21
N THR A 6 -4.86 -4.45 11.38
CA THR A 6 -5.30 -5.84 11.55
C THR A 6 -6.75 -6.09 11.19
N ASP A 7 -7.58 -5.03 11.16
CA ASP A 7 -9.01 -5.14 10.87
C ASP A 7 -9.30 -5.02 9.37
N LEU A 8 -8.28 -4.70 8.56
CA LEU A 8 -8.38 -4.54 7.11
C LEU A 8 -8.05 -5.86 6.40
N THR A 9 -8.93 -6.29 5.49
CA THR A 9 -8.65 -7.38 4.55
C THR A 9 -7.60 -6.95 3.52
N SER A 10 -6.92 -7.91 2.87
CA SER A 10 -5.95 -7.60 1.80
C SER A 10 -6.56 -6.72 0.71
N GLU A 11 -7.80 -7.00 0.31
CA GLU A 11 -8.50 -6.22 -0.71
C GLU A 11 -8.78 -4.78 -0.25
N GLN A 12 -9.18 -4.58 1.01
CA GLN A 12 -9.35 -3.24 1.56
C GLN A 12 -8.04 -2.45 1.57
N LYS A 13 -6.93 -3.10 1.97
CA LYS A 13 -5.59 -2.48 1.95
C LYS A 13 -5.19 -2.06 0.55
N ARG A 14 -5.41 -2.92 -0.46
CA ARG A 14 -5.15 -2.63 -1.87
C ARG A 14 -5.95 -1.44 -2.37
N ILE A 15 -7.25 -1.40 -2.09
CA ILE A 15 -8.15 -0.31 -2.50
C ILE A 15 -7.68 1.02 -1.88
N ILE A 16 -7.42 1.04 -0.57
CA ILE A 16 -6.95 2.25 0.13
C ILE A 16 -5.61 2.73 -0.46
N CYS A 17 -4.69 1.81 -0.75
CA CYS A 17 -3.41 2.14 -1.38
C CYS A 17 -3.60 2.72 -2.78
N ALA A 18 -4.47 2.13 -3.60
CA ALA A 18 -4.76 2.62 -4.94
C ALA A 18 -5.35 4.04 -4.90
N GLU A 19 -6.34 4.29 -4.06
CA GLU A 19 -6.92 5.62 -3.87
C GLU A 19 -5.86 6.64 -3.43
N ALA A 20 -4.97 6.25 -2.50
CA ALA A 20 -3.86 7.09 -2.04
C ALA A 20 -2.81 7.38 -3.14
N CYS A 21 -2.72 6.50 -4.14
CA CYS A 21 -1.90 6.67 -5.34
C CYS A 21 -2.63 7.42 -6.47
N GLY A 22 -3.84 7.91 -6.22
CA GLY A 22 -4.60 8.74 -7.17
C GLY A 22 -5.50 7.97 -8.13
N TRP A 23 -5.65 6.65 -7.94
CA TRP A 23 -6.65 5.88 -8.66
C TRP A 23 -8.07 6.31 -8.26
N LYS A 24 -8.98 6.29 -9.24
CA LYS A 24 -10.38 6.68 -9.03
C LYS A 24 -11.30 5.56 -9.50
N ARG A 25 -12.24 5.15 -8.66
CA ARG A 25 -13.27 4.19 -9.06
C ARG A 25 -14.28 4.84 -9.99
N CYS A 26 -14.74 4.09 -10.99
CA CYS A 26 -15.82 4.51 -11.86
C CYS A 26 -17.10 4.78 -11.06
N ALA A 27 -17.69 5.95 -11.28
CA ALA A 27 -18.92 6.39 -10.62
C ALA A 27 -20.17 6.08 -11.45
N CYS A 28 -20.19 4.98 -12.22
CA CYS A 28 -21.44 4.58 -12.86
C CYS A 28 -22.46 4.25 -11.75
N GLY A 29 -23.70 4.72 -11.91
CA GLY A 29 -24.70 4.82 -10.84
C GLY A 29 -25.10 3.53 -10.10
N ASP A 30 -24.50 2.38 -10.46
CA ASP A 30 -24.46 1.16 -9.66
C ASP A 30 -23.05 0.99 -9.06
N THR A 31 -22.79 1.78 -8.00
CA THR A 31 -21.51 1.88 -7.29
C THR A 31 -21.02 0.57 -6.68
N GLU A 32 -21.88 -0.44 -6.55
CA GLU A 32 -21.55 -1.71 -5.93
C GLU A 32 -20.92 -2.73 -6.90
N HIS A 33 -21.00 -2.55 -8.22
CA HIS A 33 -20.63 -3.61 -9.19
C HIS A 33 -19.61 -3.19 -10.25
N CYS A 34 -19.25 -1.90 -10.30
CA CYS A 34 -18.27 -1.44 -11.27
C CYS A 34 -16.86 -1.55 -10.70
N ASP A 35 -16.18 -2.63 -11.04
CA ASP A 35 -14.74 -2.81 -10.76
C ASP A 35 -13.87 -2.07 -11.77
N VAL A 36 -14.41 -1.05 -12.44
CA VAL A 36 -13.65 -0.22 -13.36
C VAL A 36 -12.96 0.90 -12.59
N TRP A 37 -11.67 1.06 -12.84
CA TRP A 37 -10.81 2.05 -12.23
C TRP A 37 -10.13 2.90 -13.30
N TYR A 38 -9.88 4.16 -12.95
CA TYR A 38 -9.11 5.11 -13.75
C TYR A 38 -7.78 5.34 -13.04
N GLY A 39 -6.70 5.16 -13.77
CA GLY A 39 -5.35 5.44 -13.28
C GLY A 39 -5.16 6.93 -12.95
N PRO A 40 -4.04 7.28 -12.30
CA PRO A 40 -3.76 8.64 -11.87
C PRO A 40 -3.51 9.65 -13.01
N ALA A 41 -3.27 9.17 -14.24
CA ALA A 41 -3.11 10.04 -15.41
C ALA A 41 -4.47 10.56 -15.91
N GLU A 42 -4.51 11.80 -16.40
CA GLU A 42 -5.74 12.46 -16.87
C GLU A 42 -6.40 11.75 -18.07
N ASP A 43 -5.61 11.04 -18.87
CA ASP A 43 -5.99 10.27 -20.04
C ASP A 43 -5.91 8.75 -19.82
N ALA A 44 -5.82 8.30 -18.56
CA ALA A 44 -5.73 6.89 -18.24
C ALA A 44 -6.92 6.12 -18.80
N THR A 45 -6.61 5.07 -19.58
CA THR A 45 -7.61 4.12 -20.03
C THR A 45 -8.21 3.39 -18.82
N PRO A 46 -9.54 3.20 -18.78
CA PRO A 46 -10.18 2.46 -17.70
C PRO A 46 -9.68 1.01 -17.67
N THR A 47 -9.41 0.51 -16.48
CA THR A 47 -8.99 -0.88 -16.23
C THR A 47 -9.98 -1.59 -15.32
N ILE A 48 -10.06 -2.91 -15.40
CA ILE A 48 -10.79 -3.71 -14.42
C ILE A 48 -9.82 -4.01 -13.27
N GLY A 49 -10.19 -3.59 -12.06
CA GLY A 49 -9.36 -3.68 -10.86
C GLY A 49 -8.22 -2.66 -10.81
N VAL A 50 -7.50 -2.70 -9.69
CA VAL A 50 -6.28 -1.93 -9.42
C VAL A 50 -5.09 -2.87 -9.29
N SER A 51 -3.87 -2.32 -9.26
CA SER A 51 -2.65 -3.12 -9.08
C SER A 51 -2.72 -4.04 -7.85
N ASN A 52 -2.09 -5.21 -7.94
CA ASN A 52 -1.99 -6.19 -6.85
C ASN A 52 -0.89 -5.75 -5.86
N TYR A 53 -1.14 -4.68 -5.11
CA TYR A 53 -0.15 -4.08 -4.20
C TYR A 53 0.31 -5.01 -3.07
N ASP A 54 -0.48 -6.01 -2.69
CA ASP A 54 -0.16 -7.00 -1.67
C ASP A 54 0.76 -8.13 -2.16
N GLU A 55 0.85 -8.33 -3.47
CA GLU A 55 1.62 -9.42 -4.10
C GLU A 55 2.75 -8.94 -5.02
N SER A 56 2.63 -7.73 -5.61
CA SER A 56 3.57 -7.19 -6.59
C SER A 56 4.55 -6.19 -5.96
N LEU A 57 5.84 -6.55 -5.92
CA LEU A 57 6.90 -5.64 -5.49
C LEU A 57 7.07 -4.44 -6.43
N ASP A 58 6.83 -4.61 -7.73
CA ASP A 58 6.90 -3.52 -8.71
C ASP A 58 5.79 -2.49 -8.45
N ALA A 59 4.55 -2.96 -8.22
CA ALA A 59 3.43 -2.08 -7.86
C ALA A 59 3.72 -1.31 -6.56
N MET A 60 4.30 -1.97 -5.55
CA MET A 60 4.68 -1.30 -4.31
C MET A 60 5.85 -0.33 -4.50
N ALA A 61 6.81 -0.62 -5.38
CA ALA A 61 7.89 0.31 -5.70
C ALA A 61 7.34 1.60 -6.33
N GLU A 62 6.37 1.48 -7.23
CA GLU A 62 5.64 2.63 -7.80
C GLU A 62 4.88 3.41 -6.72
N ALA A 63 4.11 2.73 -5.85
CA ALA A 63 3.36 3.36 -4.77
C ALA A 63 4.27 4.11 -3.79
N VAL A 64 5.36 3.48 -3.34
CA VAL A 64 6.38 4.10 -2.47
C VAL A 64 7.05 5.28 -3.18
N GLY A 65 7.17 5.24 -4.51
CA GLY A 65 7.62 6.35 -5.33
C GLY A 65 6.76 7.62 -5.18
N THR A 66 5.48 7.48 -4.85
CA THR A 66 4.55 8.61 -4.61
C THR A 66 4.76 9.30 -3.25
N LEU A 67 5.49 8.68 -2.32
CA LEU A 67 5.72 9.24 -0.99
C LEU A 67 6.62 10.47 -1.05
N GLY A 68 6.23 11.50 -0.29
CA GLY A 68 7.09 12.65 -0.01
C GLY A 68 8.28 12.27 0.88
N ILE A 69 9.27 13.16 0.99
CA ILE A 69 10.52 12.89 1.73
C ILE A 69 10.24 12.49 3.19
N VAL A 70 9.28 13.15 3.86
CA VAL A 70 8.92 12.86 5.26
C VAL A 70 8.29 11.47 5.36
N ASP A 71 7.30 11.17 4.53
CA ASP A 71 6.59 9.89 4.55
C ASP A 71 7.53 8.72 4.21
N ARG A 72 8.54 8.91 3.36
CA ARG A 72 9.56 7.88 3.07
C ARG A 72 10.36 7.50 4.30
N ARG A 73 10.68 8.45 5.17
CA ARG A 73 11.37 8.16 6.44
C ARG A 73 10.46 7.35 7.36
N VAL A 74 9.21 7.79 7.53
CA VAL A 74 8.22 7.09 8.36
C VAL A 74 7.95 5.68 7.81
N PHE A 75 7.88 5.53 6.48
CA PHE A 75 7.75 4.25 5.81
C PHE A 75 8.87 3.27 6.18
N ALA A 76 10.13 3.70 6.15
CA ALA A 76 11.25 2.84 6.54
C ALA A 76 11.14 2.38 8.01
N GLU A 77 10.77 3.29 8.92
CA GLU A 77 10.55 2.97 10.34
C GLU A 77 9.36 2.02 10.54
N CYS A 78 8.25 2.22 9.82
CA CYS A 78 7.09 1.33 9.86
C CYS A 78 7.39 -0.04 9.26
N LEU A 79 8.21 -0.11 8.20
CA LEU A 79 8.55 -1.36 7.55
C LEU A 79 9.39 -2.27 8.44
N VAL A 80 10.36 -1.72 9.17
CA VAL A 80 11.13 -2.48 10.16
C VAL A 80 10.18 -3.04 11.23
N LYS A 81 9.28 -2.22 11.78
CA LYS A 81 8.31 -2.67 12.79
C LYS A 81 7.41 -3.81 12.30
N VAL A 82 6.83 -3.65 11.10
CA VAL A 82 5.96 -4.66 10.49
C VAL A 82 6.70 -5.99 10.27
N CYS A 83 7.99 -5.94 9.97
CA CYS A 83 8.80 -7.15 9.79
C CYS A 83 9.31 -7.74 11.12
N ASP A 84 9.59 -6.92 12.13
CA ASP A 84 10.06 -7.35 13.45
C ASP A 84 8.99 -8.15 14.21
N ASP A 85 7.70 -7.87 13.98
CA ASP A 85 6.60 -8.67 14.53
C ASP A 85 6.62 -10.14 14.04
N GLU A 86 7.37 -10.45 12.97
CA GLU A 86 7.46 -11.80 12.36
C GLU A 86 8.87 -12.43 12.40
N LEU A 87 9.93 -11.67 12.71
CA LEU A 87 11.33 -12.16 12.69
C LEU A 87 11.98 -12.08 14.08
N PRO A 88 12.66 -13.14 14.59
CA PRO A 88 13.36 -13.09 15.87
C PRO A 88 14.47 -12.02 15.84
N GLY A 89 14.32 -11.02 16.71
CA GLY A 89 14.96 -9.70 16.67
C GLY A 89 16.48 -9.59 16.82
N ASP A 90 17.25 -10.66 16.60
CA ASP A 90 18.71 -10.68 16.83
C ASP A 90 19.56 -11.00 15.58
N VAL A 91 18.97 -11.20 14.39
CA VAL A 91 19.72 -11.86 13.29
C VAL A 91 20.00 -10.98 12.07
N LEU A 92 19.24 -9.91 11.80
CA LEU A 92 19.34 -9.17 10.53
C LEU A 92 19.28 -7.65 10.76
N GLY A 93 20.22 -6.89 10.20
CA GLY A 93 20.21 -5.42 10.29
C GLY A 93 19.11 -4.78 9.41
N ASP A 94 18.64 -3.59 9.78
CA ASP A 94 17.51 -2.87 9.16
C ASP A 94 17.54 -2.83 7.62
N ALA A 95 18.73 -2.64 7.03
CA ALA A 95 18.89 -2.62 5.58
C ALA A 95 18.52 -3.95 4.91
N PHE A 96 18.81 -5.07 5.57
CA PHE A 96 18.45 -6.40 5.09
C PHE A 96 16.94 -6.64 5.19
N VAL A 97 16.31 -6.17 6.26
CA VAL A 97 14.85 -6.23 6.46
C VAL A 97 14.13 -5.48 5.35
N ILE A 98 14.53 -4.23 5.09
CA ILE A 98 13.94 -3.39 4.05
C ILE A 98 14.08 -4.00 2.65
N TYR A 99 15.20 -4.67 2.36
CA TYR A 99 15.41 -5.29 1.06
C TYR A 99 14.54 -6.55 0.86
N ASN A 100 14.36 -7.35 1.91
CA ASN A 100 13.66 -8.63 1.82
C ASN A 100 12.17 -8.55 2.18
N ALA A 101 11.66 -7.40 2.62
CA ALA A 101 10.24 -7.23 2.93
C ALA A 101 9.35 -7.55 1.73
N SER A 102 8.32 -8.35 1.98
CA SER A 102 7.31 -8.74 1.00
C SER A 102 6.46 -7.56 0.54
N ALA A 103 5.71 -7.72 -0.56
CA ALA A 103 4.79 -6.70 -1.04
C ALA A 103 3.71 -6.37 0.01
N SER A 104 3.14 -7.37 0.68
CA SER A 104 2.19 -7.20 1.77
C SER A 104 2.77 -6.41 2.96
N GLN A 105 3.99 -6.73 3.41
CA GLN A 105 4.64 -5.98 4.50
C GLN A 105 4.92 -4.52 4.09
N ARG A 106 5.31 -4.28 2.83
CA ARG A 106 5.47 -2.92 2.28
C ARG A 106 4.13 -2.19 2.21
N LEU A 107 3.06 -2.87 1.83
CA LEU A 107 1.72 -2.30 1.79
C LEU A 107 1.28 -1.83 3.18
N ASP A 108 1.48 -2.68 4.19
CA ASP A 108 1.17 -2.36 5.58
C ASP A 108 1.97 -1.14 6.08
N ALA A 109 3.27 -1.12 5.84
CA ALA A 109 4.13 0.01 6.18
C ALA A 109 3.73 1.30 5.44
N PHE A 110 3.30 1.19 4.17
CA PHE A 110 2.83 2.33 3.38
C PHE A 110 1.56 2.94 3.98
N LEU A 111 0.58 2.11 4.35
CA LEU A 111 -0.67 2.57 4.96
C LEU A 111 -0.42 3.26 6.30
N LEU A 112 0.47 2.70 7.13
CA LEU A 112 0.89 3.32 8.39
C LEU A 112 1.60 4.66 8.15
N ALA A 113 2.53 4.71 7.20
CA ALA A 113 3.32 5.92 6.90
C ALA A 113 2.46 7.07 6.38
N LYS A 114 1.46 6.77 5.55
CA LYS A 114 0.46 7.74 5.07
C LYS A 114 -0.59 8.09 6.14
N GLY A 115 -0.57 7.41 7.28
CA GLY A 115 -1.55 7.55 8.34
C GLY A 115 -2.95 7.15 7.91
N LEU A 116 -3.08 6.20 6.99
CA LEU A 116 -4.34 5.64 6.49
C LEU A 116 -4.82 4.47 7.35
N ALA A 117 -3.93 3.90 8.16
CA ALA A 117 -4.22 2.92 9.20
C ALA A 117 -3.47 3.30 10.51
N GLU A 118 -3.80 2.61 11.61
CA GLU A 118 -3.09 2.65 12.89
C GLU A 118 -2.76 1.26 13.43
#